data_AF-A0A383VIF2-F1
#
_entry.id   AF-A0A383VIF2-F1
#
_cell.length_a   1.000
_cell.length_b   1.000
_cell.length_c   1.000
_cell.angle_alpha   90.00
_cell.angle_beta   90.00
_cell.angle_gamma   90.00
#
_symmetry.space_group_name_H-M   'P 1'
#
loop_
_entity.id
_entity.type
_entity.pdbx_description
1 polymer ?
#
loop_
_entity_poly.entity_id
_entity_poly.type
_entity_poly.pdbx_seq_one_letter_code
_entity_poly.pdbx_strand_id
1 'polypeptide(L)'
;MQFETEDHGKSHAWQNSWGLTTRSLGVMIMTHGDDKGLVLPPRVAPKQVVIIPIPKSSSAPEQVAAMFEQVKAFKASLESSSVRVETDYRTNYTPGWKYNHWELRGVPIRMELGPKDMDNKTVVLARRDTGAKEFVPWDQVATRVPELLEQIQADMLAKAKARYDACVETVTTWDAFMAALNNKHMALAPWADEEEVEEDVKKRSATADAMGAKTLCIPFEQPPLPEGAVCFASGKPAKNWALWGRSY
;
A
#
# COMPACT_ATOMS: atom_id res chain seq x y z
N MET A 1 25.37 29.63 -7.56
CA MET A 1 26.64 29.03 -8.02
C MET A 1 26.89 29.50 -9.46
N GLN A 2 28.03 30.12 -9.74
CA GLN A 2 28.40 30.61 -11.08
C GLN A 2 29.57 29.80 -11.62
N PHE A 3 29.61 29.60 -12.93
CA PHE A 3 30.71 28.95 -13.65
C PHE A 3 31.08 29.76 -14.90
N GLU A 4 32.31 29.59 -15.39
CA GLU A 4 32.75 30.15 -16.65
C GLU A 4 32.30 29.24 -17.80
N THR A 5 31.68 29.81 -18.84
CA THR A 5 31.24 29.09 -20.04
C THR A 5 32.39 28.96 -21.04
N GLU A 6 32.22 28.10 -22.06
CA GLU A 6 33.23 27.92 -23.13
C GLU A 6 33.55 29.23 -23.86
N ASP A 7 32.58 30.15 -23.95
CA ASP A 7 32.75 31.48 -24.53
C ASP A 7 33.42 32.50 -23.58
N HIS A 8 34.02 32.04 -22.48
CA HIS A 8 34.62 32.87 -21.42
C HIS A 8 33.65 33.85 -20.73
N GLY A 9 32.34 33.57 -20.83
CA GLY A 9 31.28 34.27 -20.11
C GLY A 9 31.05 33.69 -18.72
N LYS A 10 30.32 34.40 -17.85
CA LYS A 10 29.82 33.82 -16.60
C LYS A 10 28.38 33.38 -16.77
N SER A 11 28.06 32.16 -16.35
CA SER A 11 26.69 31.65 -16.34
C SER A 11 26.30 31.11 -14.96
N HIS A 12 25.00 31.04 -14.72
CA HIS A 12 24.43 30.46 -13.52
C HIS A 12 24.24 28.95 -13.73
N ALA A 13 24.60 28.17 -12.71
CA ALA A 13 24.36 26.72 -12.74
C ALA A 13 22.85 26.41 -12.74
N TRP A 14 22.45 25.43 -13.55
CA TRP A 14 21.12 24.82 -13.49
C TRP A 14 21.09 23.84 -12.32
N GLN A 15 20.26 24.12 -11.31
CA GLN A 15 20.18 23.31 -10.09
C GLN A 15 18.82 22.62 -9.98
N ASN A 16 18.82 21.42 -9.44
CA ASN A 16 17.66 20.61 -9.12
C ASN A 16 17.76 20.08 -7.68
N SER A 17 16.62 19.96 -7.01
CA SER A 17 16.53 19.36 -5.67
C SER A 17 15.25 18.52 -5.56
N TRP A 18 15.33 17.43 -4.80
CA TRP A 18 14.21 16.52 -4.53
C TRP A 18 14.35 15.94 -3.13
N GLY A 19 13.22 15.55 -2.53
CA GLY A 19 13.19 14.98 -1.19
C GLY A 19 12.06 13.96 -1.02
N LEU A 20 12.35 12.92 -0.24
CA LEU A 20 11.40 11.90 0.18
C LEU A 20 11.52 11.74 1.70
N THR A 21 10.39 11.61 2.40
CA THR A 21 10.37 11.58 3.87
C THR A 21 9.61 10.36 4.40
N THR A 22 9.61 10.21 5.73
CA THR A 22 8.84 9.19 6.46
C THR A 22 7.33 9.33 6.29
N ARG A 23 6.83 10.42 5.70
CA ARG A 23 5.42 10.56 5.29
C ARG A 23 4.97 9.40 4.41
N SER A 24 5.87 8.84 3.58
CA SER A 24 5.60 7.66 2.75
C SER A 24 5.14 6.44 3.57
N LEU A 25 5.63 6.28 4.81
CA LEU A 25 5.19 5.21 5.70
C LEU A 25 3.73 5.42 6.15
N GLY A 26 3.37 6.66 6.49
CA GLY A 26 1.99 7.01 6.84
C GLY A 26 1.02 6.77 5.67
N VAL A 27 1.42 7.15 4.45
CA VAL A 27 0.63 6.89 3.23
C VAL A 27 0.42 5.39 3.02
N MET A 28 1.47 4.58 3.12
CA MET A 28 1.37 3.12 2.99
C MET A 28 0.44 2.51 4.06
N ILE A 29 0.57 2.94 5.33
CA ILE A 29 -0.27 2.47 6.43
C ILE A 29 -1.75 2.80 6.16
N MET A 30 -2.06 4.04 5.77
CA MET A 30 -3.44 4.46 5.48
C MET A 30 -4.02 3.80 4.22
N THR A 31 -3.17 3.44 3.25
CA THR A 31 -3.60 2.82 1.99
C THR A 31 -4.03 1.37 2.21
N HIS A 32 -3.29 0.62 3.02
CA HIS A 32 -3.47 -0.82 3.15
C HIS A 32 -4.11 -1.29 4.46
N GLY A 33 -4.06 -0.49 5.53
CA GLY A 33 -4.62 -0.85 6.83
C GLY A 33 -6.12 -1.20 6.76
N ASP A 34 -6.54 -2.07 7.67
CA ASP A 34 -7.94 -2.48 7.83
C ASP A 34 -8.35 -2.50 9.31
N ASP A 35 -9.58 -2.91 9.60
CA ASP A 35 -10.14 -2.94 10.96
C ASP A 35 -9.38 -3.90 11.91
N LYS A 36 -8.56 -4.81 11.38
CA LYS A 36 -7.72 -5.72 12.17
C LYS A 36 -6.34 -5.13 12.48
N GLY A 37 -5.95 -4.02 11.84
CA GLY A 37 -4.70 -3.31 12.07
C GLY A 37 -3.84 -3.13 10.82
N LEU A 38 -2.53 -3.26 10.99
CA LEU A 38 -1.58 -3.09 9.90
C LEU A 38 -1.74 -4.18 8.84
N VAL A 39 -1.53 -3.81 7.58
CA VAL A 39 -1.39 -4.73 6.45
C VAL A 39 -0.16 -4.25 5.68
N LEU A 40 0.98 -4.92 5.88
CA LEU A 40 2.25 -4.45 5.33
C LEU A 40 2.56 -5.15 4.00
N PRO A 41 2.94 -4.41 2.95
CA PRO A 41 3.45 -5.01 1.72
C PRO A 41 4.70 -5.87 2.02
N PRO A 42 4.80 -7.09 1.48
CA PRO A 42 5.89 -8.03 1.75
C PRO A 42 7.31 -7.46 1.60
N ARG A 43 7.53 -6.53 0.68
CA ARG A 43 8.87 -5.94 0.47
C ARG A 43 9.34 -5.03 1.60
N VAL A 44 8.41 -4.45 2.37
CA VAL A 44 8.72 -3.54 3.49
C VAL A 44 8.37 -4.12 4.86
N ALA A 45 7.65 -5.24 4.92
CA ALA A 45 7.28 -5.89 6.17
C ALA A 45 8.52 -6.35 6.97
N PRO A 46 8.73 -5.95 8.23
CA PRO A 46 9.89 -6.38 9.01
C PRO A 46 9.99 -7.90 9.14
N LYS A 47 8.84 -8.57 9.26
CA LYS A 47 8.66 -10.02 9.19
C LYS A 47 7.63 -10.31 8.10
N GLN A 48 7.98 -11.22 7.20
CA GLN A 48 7.15 -11.62 6.06
C GLN A 48 6.28 -12.83 6.42
N VAL A 49 6.85 -13.77 7.18
CA VAL A 49 6.19 -14.99 7.62
C VAL A 49 6.32 -15.13 9.12
N VAL A 50 5.22 -15.45 9.80
CA VAL A 50 5.25 -15.96 11.17
C VAL A 50 4.81 -17.41 11.19
N ILE A 51 5.64 -18.29 11.76
CA ILE A 51 5.31 -19.70 11.95
C ILE A 51 4.80 -19.91 13.37
N ILE A 52 3.60 -20.50 13.49
CA ILE A 52 2.92 -20.72 14.76
C ILE A 52 2.67 -22.21 14.94
N PRO A 53 3.46 -22.91 15.77
CA PRO A 53 3.14 -24.28 16.17
C PRO A 53 1.93 -24.30 17.10
N ILE A 54 1.04 -25.28 16.90
CA ILE A 54 -0.25 -25.40 17.58
C ILE A 54 -0.36 -26.79 18.21
N PRO A 55 0.46 -27.12 19.24
CA PRO A 55 0.31 -28.38 19.94
C PRO A 55 -1.06 -28.44 20.63
N LYS A 56 -1.65 -29.65 20.72
CA LYS A 56 -2.83 -29.85 21.56
C LYS A 56 -2.38 -29.94 23.01
N SER A 57 -3.28 -29.61 23.94
CA SER A 57 -3.04 -29.84 25.38
C SER A 57 -2.77 -31.31 25.71
N SER A 58 -3.28 -32.23 24.89
CA SER A 58 -3.06 -33.66 24.99
C SER A 58 -1.87 -34.19 24.19
N SER A 59 -1.09 -33.33 23.51
CA SER A 59 0.08 -33.76 22.74
C SER A 59 1.18 -34.25 23.67
N ALA A 60 1.76 -35.41 23.36
CA ALA A 60 2.90 -35.94 24.10
C ALA A 60 4.14 -35.02 23.92
N PRO A 61 5.04 -34.93 24.91
CA PRO A 61 6.24 -34.08 24.82
C PRO A 61 7.07 -34.34 23.55
N GLU A 62 7.18 -35.60 23.12
CA GLU A 62 7.89 -35.99 21.89
C GLU A 62 7.23 -35.43 20.62
N GLN A 63 5.90 -35.39 20.56
CA GLN A 63 5.17 -34.81 19.43
C GLN A 63 5.38 -33.29 19.35
N VAL A 64 5.40 -32.61 20.50
CA VAL A 64 5.68 -31.17 20.57
C VAL A 64 7.11 -30.89 20.14
N ALA A 65 8.08 -31.70 20.60
CA ALA A 65 9.48 -31.58 20.19
C ALA A 65 9.65 -31.78 18.66
N ALA A 66 9.04 -32.82 18.10
CA ALA A 66 9.08 -33.08 16.65
C ALA A 66 8.48 -31.93 15.84
N MET A 67 7.37 -31.35 16.30
CA MET A 67 6.76 -30.17 15.66
C MET A 67 7.70 -28.96 15.71
N PHE A 68 8.36 -28.72 16.84
CA PHE A 68 9.29 -27.60 16.97
C PHE A 68 10.54 -27.78 16.10
N GLU A 69 11.07 -29.00 15.99
CA GLU A 69 12.16 -29.29 15.04
C GLU A 69 11.72 -29.04 13.59
N GLN A 70 10.50 -29.44 13.22
CA GLN A 70 9.98 -29.16 11.89
C GLN A 70 9.81 -27.65 11.63
N VAL A 71 9.34 -26.87 12.63
CA VAL A 71 9.28 -25.41 12.52
C VAL A 71 10.67 -24.80 12.30
N LYS A 72 11.70 -25.30 13.00
CA LYS A 72 13.09 -24.86 12.79
C LYS A 72 13.55 -25.17 11.36
N ALA A 73 13.23 -26.35 10.83
CA ALA A 73 13.55 -26.73 9.46
C ALA A 73 12.88 -25.80 8.43
N PHE A 74 11.59 -25.51 8.58
CA PHE A 74 10.91 -24.54 7.71
C PHE A 74 11.52 -23.16 7.78
N LYS A 75 11.81 -22.67 8.99
CA LYS A 75 12.46 -21.37 9.18
C LYS A 75 13.78 -21.31 8.42
N ALA A 76 14.66 -22.29 8.62
CA ALA A 76 15.96 -22.33 7.97
C ALA A 76 15.84 -22.40 6.43
N SER A 77 14.91 -23.21 5.92
CA SER A 77 14.64 -23.33 4.49
C SER A 77 14.17 -22.00 3.89
N LEU A 78 13.23 -21.31 4.52
CA LEU A 78 12.72 -20.02 4.06
C LEU A 78 13.76 -18.90 4.16
N GLU A 79 14.54 -18.85 5.24
CA GLU A 79 15.62 -17.87 5.41
C GLU A 79 16.72 -18.07 4.34
N SER A 80 16.96 -19.31 3.89
CA SER A 80 17.86 -19.57 2.76
C SER A 80 17.39 -18.95 1.43
N SER A 81 16.09 -18.68 1.31
CA SER A 81 15.47 -17.95 0.19
C SER A 81 15.25 -16.46 0.49
N SER A 82 15.99 -15.90 1.46
CA SER A 82 15.91 -14.49 1.88
C SER A 82 14.54 -14.05 2.43
N VAL A 83 13.71 -15.00 2.87
CA VAL A 83 12.43 -14.67 3.53
C VAL A 83 12.68 -14.30 4.99
N ARG A 84 12.09 -13.19 5.44
CA ARG A 84 12.20 -12.74 6.84
C ARG A 84 11.17 -13.47 7.71
N VAL A 85 11.60 -14.49 8.43
CA VAL A 85 10.73 -15.36 9.23
C VAL A 85 10.80 -15.05 10.72
N GLU A 86 9.67 -15.20 11.41
CA GLU A 86 9.56 -15.22 12.87
C GLU A 86 8.86 -16.51 13.33
N THR A 87 9.16 -16.97 14.54
CA THR A 87 8.55 -18.19 15.11
C THR A 87 7.97 -17.91 16.48
N ASP A 88 6.69 -18.23 16.69
CA ASP A 88 6.00 -17.95 17.95
C ASP A 88 5.79 -19.21 18.81
N TYR A 89 6.82 -19.59 19.56
CA TYR A 89 6.81 -20.76 20.46
C TYR A 89 6.11 -20.53 21.80
N ARG A 90 5.60 -19.32 22.09
CA ARG A 90 5.05 -18.99 23.42
C ARG A 90 3.88 -19.92 23.78
N THR A 91 4.00 -20.72 24.83
CA THR A 91 2.98 -21.71 25.20
C THR A 91 1.89 -21.13 26.11
N ASN A 92 2.14 -19.97 26.72
CA ASN A 92 1.20 -19.28 27.61
C ASN A 92 0.07 -18.54 26.86
N TYR A 93 0.07 -18.54 25.53
CA TYR A 93 -0.95 -17.89 24.71
C TYR A 93 -1.67 -18.89 23.81
N THR A 94 -2.98 -18.71 23.67
CA THR A 94 -3.79 -19.51 22.75
C THR A 94 -3.42 -19.21 21.29
N PRO A 95 -3.63 -20.15 20.35
CA PRO A 95 -3.40 -19.90 18.92
C PRO A 95 -4.14 -18.66 18.43
N GLY A 96 -5.42 -18.51 18.79
CA GLY A 96 -6.23 -17.35 18.41
C GLY A 96 -5.63 -16.01 18.91
N TRP A 97 -5.08 -15.98 20.12
CA TRP A 97 -4.38 -14.79 20.62
C TRP A 97 -3.15 -14.47 19.78
N LYS A 98 -2.33 -15.48 19.44
CA LYS A 98 -1.16 -15.28 18.58
C LYS A 98 -1.55 -14.81 17.19
N TYR A 99 -2.64 -15.35 16.63
CA TYR A 99 -3.13 -14.97 15.31
C TYR A 99 -3.45 -13.48 15.28
N ASN A 100 -4.25 -13.00 16.25
CA ASN A 100 -4.57 -11.59 16.38
C ASN A 100 -3.32 -10.72 16.62
N HIS A 101 -2.39 -11.16 17.48
CA HIS A 101 -1.14 -10.44 17.76
C HIS A 101 -0.33 -10.15 16.49
N TRP A 102 -0.21 -11.12 15.60
CA TRP A 102 0.55 -10.98 14.36
C TRP A 102 -0.24 -10.36 13.21
N GLU A 103 -1.57 -10.56 13.18
CA GLU A 103 -2.45 -9.85 12.26
C GLU A 103 -2.44 -8.34 12.54
N LEU A 104 -2.54 -7.93 13.80
CA LEU A 104 -2.48 -6.53 14.22
C LEU A 104 -1.18 -5.85 13.76
N ARG A 105 -0.06 -6.60 13.78
CA ARG A 105 1.27 -6.15 13.35
C ARG A 105 1.49 -6.23 11.83
N GLY A 106 0.54 -6.78 11.09
CA GLY A 106 0.54 -6.81 9.63
C GLY A 106 1.56 -7.76 9.01
N VAL A 107 1.91 -8.86 9.67
CA VAL A 107 2.75 -9.91 9.07
C VAL A 107 2.01 -10.51 7.87
N PRO A 108 2.56 -10.46 6.64
CA PRO A 108 1.87 -10.86 5.40
C PRO A 108 1.34 -12.29 5.40
N ILE A 109 2.13 -13.25 5.89
CA ILE A 109 1.78 -14.67 5.90
C ILE A 109 1.88 -15.20 7.33
N ARG A 110 0.82 -15.86 7.80
CA ARG A 110 0.88 -16.73 8.96
C ARG A 110 0.92 -18.18 8.48
N MET A 111 1.94 -18.92 8.91
CA MET A 111 2.06 -20.36 8.70
C MET A 111 1.65 -21.09 9.98
N GLU A 112 0.62 -21.93 9.89
CA GLU A 112 0.08 -22.70 11.01
C GLU A 112 0.54 -24.16 10.87
N LEU A 113 1.03 -24.75 11.97
CA LEU A 113 1.43 -26.17 12.03
C LEU A 113 0.86 -26.83 13.29
N GLY A 114 -0.20 -27.61 13.13
CA GLY A 114 -0.79 -28.42 14.20
C GLY A 114 -0.55 -29.93 14.03
N PRO A 115 -1.08 -30.79 14.93
CA PRO A 115 -0.89 -32.23 14.85
C PRO A 115 -1.41 -32.86 13.55
N LYS A 116 -2.55 -32.39 13.03
CA LYS A 116 -3.08 -32.89 11.74
C LYS A 116 -2.16 -32.56 10.57
N ASP A 117 -1.52 -31.40 10.63
CA ASP A 117 -0.59 -30.92 9.61
C ASP A 117 0.74 -31.71 9.67
N MET A 118 1.14 -32.14 10.88
CA MET A 118 2.24 -33.09 11.09
C MET A 118 1.93 -34.47 10.48
N ASP A 119 0.73 -35.00 10.72
CA ASP A 119 0.32 -36.30 10.19
C ASP A 119 0.23 -36.30 8.66
N ASN A 120 -0.32 -35.22 8.08
CA ASN A 120 -0.54 -35.08 6.64
C ASN A 120 0.66 -34.53 5.87
N LYS A 121 1.73 -34.11 6.57
CA LYS A 121 2.88 -33.39 5.98
C LYS A 121 2.47 -32.17 5.16
N THR A 122 1.54 -31.39 5.70
CA THR A 122 1.08 -30.11 5.15
C THR A 122 1.32 -28.96 6.13
N VAL A 123 1.22 -27.73 5.67
CA VAL A 123 1.09 -26.52 6.51
C VAL A 123 -0.09 -25.70 6.01
N VAL A 124 -0.66 -24.85 6.86
CA VAL A 124 -1.66 -23.87 6.43
C VAL A 124 -0.98 -22.52 6.28
N LEU A 125 -1.06 -21.92 5.09
CA LEU A 125 -0.66 -20.53 4.86
C LEU A 125 -1.91 -19.65 4.87
N ALA A 126 -1.96 -18.67 5.77
CA ALA A 126 -3.02 -17.68 5.85
C ALA A 126 -2.49 -16.30 5.45
N ARG A 127 -3.11 -15.70 4.43
CA ARG A 127 -2.80 -14.34 3.96
C ARG A 127 -3.38 -13.29 4.90
N ARG A 128 -2.62 -12.24 5.21
CA ARG A 128 -3.07 -11.13 6.06
C ARG A 128 -4.06 -10.19 5.37
N ASP A 129 -3.87 -9.91 4.10
CA ASP A 129 -4.60 -8.90 3.34
C ASP A 129 -6.04 -9.34 2.96
N THR A 130 -6.27 -10.64 2.81
CA THR A 130 -7.55 -11.23 2.40
C THR A 130 -8.12 -12.22 3.42
N GLY A 131 -7.29 -12.77 4.31
CA GLY A 131 -7.67 -13.89 5.18
C GLY A 131 -7.76 -15.24 4.46
N ALA A 132 -7.46 -15.30 3.16
CA ALA A 132 -7.48 -16.54 2.40
C ALA A 132 -6.46 -17.55 2.96
N LYS A 133 -6.85 -18.83 2.96
CA LYS A 133 -6.04 -19.93 3.46
C LYS A 133 -5.79 -20.95 2.36
N GLU A 134 -4.58 -21.49 2.33
CA GLU A 134 -4.21 -22.62 1.48
C GLU A 134 -3.43 -23.67 2.28
N PHE A 135 -3.60 -24.94 1.91
CA PHE A 135 -2.85 -26.06 2.48
C PHE A 135 -1.70 -26.39 1.54
N VAL A 136 -0.47 -26.40 2.05
CA VAL A 136 0.74 -26.55 1.25
C VAL A 136 1.53 -27.76 1.75
N PRO A 137 1.86 -28.73 0.88
CA PRO A 137 2.76 -29.82 1.21
C PRO A 137 4.14 -29.31 1.66
N TRP A 138 4.78 -30.00 2.61
CA TRP A 138 6.04 -29.56 3.22
C TRP A 138 7.17 -29.33 2.20
N ASP A 139 7.25 -30.17 1.17
CA ASP A 139 8.24 -30.09 0.11
C ASP A 139 8.03 -28.89 -0.83
N GLN A 140 6.85 -28.29 -0.83
CA GLN A 140 6.52 -27.11 -1.65
C GLN A 140 6.66 -25.79 -0.87
N VAL A 141 6.82 -25.83 0.46
CA VAL A 141 6.87 -24.62 1.30
C VAL A 141 7.95 -23.64 0.86
N ALA A 142 9.16 -24.15 0.54
CA ALA A 142 10.30 -23.33 0.15
C ALA A 142 10.07 -22.54 -1.15
N THR A 143 9.27 -23.07 -2.06
CA THR A 143 8.93 -22.43 -3.34
C THR A 143 7.68 -21.57 -3.21
N ARG A 144 6.64 -22.11 -2.58
CA ARG A 144 5.31 -21.49 -2.55
C ARG A 144 5.27 -20.21 -1.74
N VAL A 145 6.01 -20.13 -0.63
CA VAL A 145 6.00 -18.95 0.24
C VAL A 145 6.58 -17.71 -0.47
N PRO A 146 7.77 -17.75 -1.12
CA PRO A 146 8.24 -16.63 -1.95
C PRO A 146 7.25 -16.19 -3.04
N GLU A 147 6.66 -17.13 -3.77
CA GLU A 147 5.65 -16.83 -4.80
C GLU A 147 4.43 -16.13 -4.20
N LEU A 148 3.95 -16.60 -3.04
CA LEU A 148 2.83 -16.00 -2.36
C LEU A 148 3.15 -14.58 -1.88
N LEU A 149 4.38 -14.30 -1.43
CA LEU A 149 4.81 -12.94 -1.07
C LEU A 149 4.79 -11.99 -2.28
N GLU A 150 5.27 -12.43 -3.44
CA GLU A 150 5.19 -11.61 -4.66
C GLU A 150 3.73 -11.41 -5.12
N GLN A 151 2.90 -12.44 -5.03
CA GLN A 151 1.48 -12.31 -5.34
C GLN A 151 0.77 -11.32 -4.40
N ILE A 152 0.99 -11.40 -3.09
CA ILE A 152 0.42 -10.45 -2.11
C ILE A 152 0.87 -9.02 -2.45
N GLN A 153 2.15 -8.82 -2.77
CA GLN A 153 2.68 -7.52 -3.14
C GLN A 153 1.97 -6.93 -4.38
N ALA A 154 1.75 -7.75 -5.41
CA ALA A 154 1.06 -7.34 -6.63
C ALA A 154 -0.43 -7.07 -6.40
N ASP A 155 -1.11 -7.97 -5.68
CA ASP A 155 -2.54 -7.85 -5.36
C ASP A 155 -2.84 -6.58 -4.56
N MET A 156 -2.00 -6.28 -3.56
CA MET A 156 -2.13 -5.08 -2.74
C MET A 156 -2.00 -3.79 -3.57
N LEU A 157 -1.06 -3.75 -4.51
CA LEU A 157 -0.89 -2.62 -5.42
C LEU A 157 -2.08 -2.50 -6.37
N ALA A 158 -2.51 -3.60 -6.98
CA ALA A 158 -3.64 -3.62 -7.91
C ALA A 158 -4.93 -3.14 -7.24
N LYS A 159 -5.22 -3.63 -6.03
CA LYS A 159 -6.37 -3.19 -5.22
C LYS A 159 -6.30 -1.69 -4.88
N ALA A 160 -5.12 -1.21 -4.46
CA ALA A 160 -4.93 0.20 -4.15
C ALA A 160 -5.09 1.10 -5.39
N LYS A 161 -4.55 0.66 -6.53
CA LYS A 161 -4.66 1.37 -7.81
C LYS A 161 -6.12 1.43 -8.29
N ALA A 162 -6.85 0.32 -8.25
CA ALA A 162 -8.26 0.29 -8.61
C ALA A 162 -9.10 1.24 -7.74
N ARG A 163 -8.82 1.32 -6.43
CA ARG A 163 -9.46 2.28 -5.54
C ARG A 163 -9.09 3.72 -5.89
N TYR A 164 -7.81 3.99 -6.15
CA TYR A 164 -7.36 5.31 -6.59
C TYR A 164 -8.09 5.75 -7.87
N ASP A 165 -8.13 4.88 -8.88
CA ASP A 165 -8.79 5.16 -10.17
C ASP A 165 -10.29 5.42 -10.00
N ALA A 166 -10.97 4.63 -9.17
CA ALA A 166 -12.39 4.83 -8.86
C ALA A 166 -12.68 6.14 -8.11
N CYS A 167 -11.66 6.74 -7.47
CA CYS A 167 -11.76 8.00 -6.75
C CYS A 167 -11.20 9.21 -7.54
N VAL A 168 -10.89 9.04 -8.83
CA VAL A 168 -10.50 10.16 -9.72
C VAL A 168 -11.62 10.35 -10.75
N GLU A 169 -12.36 11.45 -10.63
CA GLU A 169 -13.45 11.78 -11.54
C GLU A 169 -12.99 12.81 -12.58
N THR A 170 -13.26 12.57 -13.86
CA THR A 170 -13.06 13.57 -14.90
C THR A 170 -14.28 14.49 -14.95
N VAL A 171 -14.09 15.78 -14.70
CA VAL A 171 -15.17 16.76 -14.60
C VAL A 171 -14.86 17.99 -15.45
N THR A 172 -15.91 18.63 -15.99
CA THR A 172 -15.77 19.82 -16.85
C THR A 172 -16.57 21.02 -16.35
N THR A 173 -17.34 20.86 -15.27
CA THR A 173 -18.19 21.92 -14.69
C THR A 173 -17.94 22.07 -13.20
N TRP A 174 -18.24 23.26 -12.68
CA TRP A 174 -18.13 23.56 -11.25
C TRP A 174 -19.01 22.64 -10.37
N ASP A 175 -20.24 22.36 -10.78
CA ASP A 175 -21.16 21.53 -10.00
C ASP A 175 -20.69 20.07 -9.91
N ALA A 176 -20.19 19.51 -11.02
CA ALA A 176 -19.61 18.16 -11.03
C ALA A 176 -18.33 18.10 -10.17
N PHE A 177 -17.52 19.15 -10.22
CA PHE A 177 -16.35 19.29 -9.35
C PHE A 177 -16.73 19.27 -7.86
N MET A 178 -17.73 20.05 -7.45
CA MET A 178 -18.19 20.05 -6.05
C MET A 178 -18.80 18.71 -5.65
N ALA A 179 -19.53 18.04 -6.55
CA ALA A 179 -20.06 16.71 -6.31
C ALA A 179 -18.95 15.68 -6.05
N ALA A 180 -17.89 15.67 -6.87
CA ALA A 180 -16.73 14.80 -6.68
C ALA A 180 -16.05 15.03 -5.31
N LEU A 181 -15.83 16.30 -4.92
CA LEU A 181 -15.24 16.63 -3.62
C LEU A 181 -16.11 16.16 -2.44
N ASN A 182 -17.44 16.28 -2.56
CA ASN A 182 -18.37 15.84 -1.52
C ASN A 182 -18.44 14.32 -1.40
N ASN A 183 -18.20 13.60 -2.51
CA ASN A 183 -18.03 12.15 -2.53
C ASN A 183 -16.65 11.68 -2.06
N LYS A 184 -15.78 12.60 -1.60
CA LYS A 184 -14.39 12.34 -1.19
C LYS A 184 -13.50 11.84 -2.33
N HIS A 185 -13.80 12.26 -3.56
CA HIS A 185 -13.01 11.97 -4.74
C HIS A 185 -12.12 13.16 -5.12
N MET A 186 -11.11 12.87 -5.93
CA MET A 186 -10.32 13.88 -6.64
C MET A 186 -10.97 14.17 -7.99
N ALA A 187 -10.72 15.36 -8.51
CA ALA A 187 -11.31 15.81 -9.77
C ALA A 187 -10.20 16.14 -10.77
N LEU A 188 -10.20 15.47 -11.92
CA LEU A 188 -9.40 15.84 -13.09
C LEU A 188 -10.22 16.82 -13.94
N ALA A 189 -9.78 18.07 -14.04
CA ALA A 189 -10.56 19.13 -14.66
C ALA A 189 -9.73 20.00 -15.61
N PRO A 190 -10.33 20.52 -16.72
CA PRO A 190 -9.65 21.42 -17.63
C PRO A 190 -9.41 22.76 -16.94
N TRP A 191 -8.17 23.25 -16.95
CA TRP A 191 -7.75 24.42 -16.19
C TRP A 191 -7.00 25.44 -17.04
N ALA A 192 -7.16 26.72 -16.71
CA ALA A 192 -6.50 27.85 -17.38
C ALA A 192 -5.03 28.03 -16.99
N ASP A 193 -4.56 27.35 -15.94
CA ASP A 193 -3.19 27.46 -15.41
C ASP A 193 -2.86 28.91 -15.03
N GLU A 194 -3.68 29.44 -14.11
CA GLU A 194 -3.61 30.80 -13.60
C GLU A 194 -3.83 30.79 -12.08
N GLU A 195 -2.92 31.43 -11.34
CA GLU A 195 -2.90 31.45 -9.87
C GLU A 195 -4.19 32.06 -9.27
N GLU A 196 -4.71 33.12 -9.88
CA GLU A 196 -5.96 33.77 -9.45
C GLU A 196 -7.15 32.79 -9.49
N VAL A 197 -7.18 31.90 -10.49
CA VAL A 197 -8.24 30.89 -10.64
C VAL A 197 -8.10 29.82 -9.55
N GLU A 198 -6.88 29.37 -9.24
CA GLU A 198 -6.66 28.41 -8.16
C GLU A 198 -7.07 28.97 -6.78
N GLU A 199 -6.71 30.22 -6.50
CA GLU A 199 -7.09 30.89 -5.24
C GLU A 199 -8.61 31.10 -5.12
N ASP A 200 -9.28 31.39 -6.23
CA ASP A 200 -10.74 31.45 -6.29
C ASP A 200 -11.40 30.08 -6.07
N VAL A 201 -10.91 29.01 -6.73
CA VAL A 201 -11.37 27.62 -6.52
C VAL A 201 -11.25 27.25 -5.04
N LYS A 202 -10.11 27.54 -4.42
CA LYS A 202 -9.85 27.26 -3.00
C LYS A 202 -10.83 27.97 -2.08
N LYS A 203 -11.18 29.22 -2.37
CA LYS A 203 -12.17 29.98 -1.57
C LYS A 203 -13.59 29.46 -1.77
N ARG A 204 -14.02 29.24 -3.03
CA ARG A 204 -15.39 28.83 -3.35
C ARG A 204 -15.72 27.38 -3.00
N SER A 205 -14.71 26.51 -2.96
CA SER A 205 -14.89 25.07 -2.65
C SER A 205 -14.76 24.72 -1.17
N ALA A 206 -14.39 25.69 -0.33
CA ALA A 206 -14.38 25.52 1.12
C ALA A 206 -15.81 25.41 1.67
N THR A 207 -16.03 24.51 2.61
CA THR A 207 -17.30 24.36 3.33
C THR A 207 -17.07 24.50 4.83
N ALA A 208 -18.15 24.57 5.62
CA ALA A 208 -18.03 24.64 7.08
C ALA A 208 -17.21 23.48 7.67
N ASP A 209 -17.27 22.31 7.04
CA ASP A 209 -16.66 21.07 7.54
C ASP A 209 -15.41 20.64 6.78
N ALA A 210 -14.98 21.37 5.74
CA ALA A 210 -13.87 20.95 4.91
C ALA A 210 -13.11 22.12 4.26
N MET A 211 -11.78 21.95 4.17
CA MET A 211 -10.91 22.90 3.49
C MET A 211 -11.21 22.98 2.00
N GLY A 212 -10.87 24.14 1.42
CA GLY A 212 -10.91 24.36 -0.02
C GLY A 212 -9.98 23.42 -0.78
N ALA A 213 -10.42 23.02 -1.97
CA ALA A 213 -9.60 22.24 -2.89
C ALA A 213 -8.52 23.12 -3.55
N LYS A 214 -7.42 22.48 -3.93
CA LYS A 214 -6.29 23.10 -4.66
C LYS A 214 -5.80 22.16 -5.75
N THR A 215 -4.92 22.64 -6.61
CA THR A 215 -4.21 21.77 -7.55
C THR A 215 -3.29 20.82 -6.78
N LEU A 216 -3.28 19.56 -7.17
CA LEU A 216 -2.37 18.53 -6.64
C LEU A 216 -1.17 18.38 -7.57
N CYS A 217 -1.46 18.28 -8.87
CA CYS A 217 -0.48 18.30 -9.94
C CYS A 217 -1.19 18.50 -11.28
N ILE A 218 -0.39 18.85 -12.30
CA ILE A 218 -0.74 18.64 -13.70
C ILE A 218 -0.17 17.26 -14.07
N PRO A 219 -1.00 16.22 -14.29
CA PRO A 219 -0.51 14.90 -14.65
C PRO A 219 0.36 14.95 -15.91
N PHE A 220 1.42 14.15 -15.98
CA PHE A 220 2.23 14.07 -17.20
C PHE A 220 1.47 13.35 -18.33
N GLU A 221 0.76 12.26 -18.00
CA GLU A 221 -0.14 11.58 -18.92
C GLU A 221 -1.52 12.21 -18.81
N GLN A 222 -1.96 12.89 -19.87
CA GLN A 222 -3.25 13.58 -19.91
C GLN A 222 -4.10 13.05 -21.08
N PRO A 223 -5.42 12.96 -20.89
CA PRO A 223 -6.32 12.80 -22.03
C PRO A 223 -6.21 14.03 -22.96
N PRO A 224 -6.49 13.88 -24.26
CA PRO A 224 -6.52 15.01 -25.18
C PRO A 224 -7.47 16.09 -24.67
N LEU A 225 -7.03 17.35 -24.67
CA LEU A 225 -7.88 18.47 -24.36
C LEU A 225 -8.71 18.82 -25.61
N PRO A 226 -10.05 18.82 -25.55
CA PRO A 226 -10.87 19.17 -26.70
C PRO A 226 -10.58 20.58 -27.22
N GLU A 227 -10.72 20.79 -28.53
CA GLU A 227 -10.61 22.13 -29.10
C GLU A 227 -11.68 23.06 -28.52
N GLY A 228 -11.27 24.26 -28.12
CA GLY A 228 -12.16 25.22 -27.46
C GLY A 228 -12.55 24.85 -26.02
N ALA A 229 -11.88 23.86 -25.39
CA ALA A 229 -12.11 23.55 -23.99
C ALA A 229 -11.92 24.78 -23.09
N VAL A 230 -12.84 24.96 -22.16
CA VAL A 230 -12.83 26.05 -21.19
C VAL A 230 -12.50 25.53 -19.80
N CYS A 231 -11.91 26.40 -18.99
CA CYS A 231 -11.61 26.14 -17.60
C CYS A 231 -12.90 25.91 -16.82
N PHE A 232 -12.95 24.79 -16.09
CA PHE A 232 -14.14 24.37 -15.33
C PHE A 232 -14.62 25.43 -14.31
N ALA A 233 -13.72 26.30 -13.86
CA ALA A 233 -13.96 27.26 -12.79
C ALA A 233 -14.17 28.70 -13.27
N SER A 234 -13.45 29.15 -14.30
CA SER A 234 -13.41 30.55 -14.75
C SER A 234 -14.02 30.79 -16.13
N GLY A 235 -14.25 29.74 -16.93
CA GLY A 235 -14.73 29.85 -18.31
C GLY A 235 -13.69 30.36 -19.32
N LYS A 236 -12.47 30.72 -18.88
CA LYS A 236 -11.34 31.07 -19.77
C LYS A 236 -10.89 29.86 -20.59
N PRO A 237 -10.16 30.02 -21.72
CA PRO A 237 -9.58 28.89 -22.43
C PRO A 237 -8.71 28.00 -21.52
N ALA A 238 -8.94 26.69 -21.55
CA ALA A 238 -8.14 25.74 -20.79
C ALA A 238 -6.80 25.47 -21.51
N LYS A 239 -5.73 25.31 -20.73
CA LYS A 239 -4.38 24.98 -21.22
C LYS A 239 -4.04 23.51 -21.00
N ASN A 240 -4.50 22.92 -19.89
CA ASN A 240 -4.18 21.55 -19.50
C ASN A 240 -5.29 20.94 -18.64
N TRP A 241 -5.20 19.64 -18.41
CA TRP A 241 -5.92 18.98 -17.33
C TRP A 241 -5.10 19.07 -16.03
N ALA A 242 -5.74 19.51 -14.96
CA ALA A 242 -5.14 19.50 -13.63
C ALA A 242 -5.93 18.57 -12.70
N LEU A 243 -5.21 17.87 -11.81
CA LEU A 243 -5.82 17.07 -10.77
C LEU A 243 -6.02 17.95 -9.53
N TRP A 244 -7.23 17.94 -9.00
CA TRP A 244 -7.65 18.76 -7.87
C TRP A 244 -8.15 17.88 -6.73
N GLY A 245 -8.02 18.40 -5.51
CA GLY A 245 -8.60 17.76 -4.35
C GLY A 245 -8.39 18.55 -3.07
N ARG A 246 -9.00 18.06 -2.00
CA ARG A 246 -8.69 18.49 -0.63
C ARG A 246 -7.41 17.77 -0.19
N SER A 247 -6.45 18.51 0.35
CA SER A 247 -5.17 17.95 0.78
C SER A 247 -5.10 17.78 2.30
N TYR A 248 -4.28 16.82 2.73
CA TYR A 248 -3.91 16.56 4.13
C TYR A 248 -3.30 17.79 4.82
#